data_AF-A0A8J8ACN9-F1
#
_entry.id   AF-A0A8J8ACN9-F1
#
_cell.length_a   1.000
_cell.length_b   1.000
_cell.length_c   1.000
_cell.angle_alpha   90.00
_cell.angle_beta   90.00
_cell.angle_gamma   90.00
#
_symmetry.space_group_name_H-M   'P 1'
#
loop_
_entity.id
_entity.type
_entity.pdbx_description
1 polymer ?
#
loop_
_entity_poly.entity_id
_entity_poly.type
_entity_poly.pdbx_seq_one_letter_code
_entity_poly.pdbx_strand_id
1 'polypeptide(L)'
;MKGLEVPLLYTFVILLNVILIWIKTTELFYYFHDWFDAENLGGPDYMDSENWRAVLRGALLLAVPAILVIWLFNFVDDVIGIVGGFGVVVLYQLLLDAMVSDEIEKLRRERKDGWRYGWY
;
A
#
# COMPACT_ATOMS: atom_id res chain seq x y z
N MET A 1 -17.45 26.47 -4.89
CA MET A 1 -16.62 25.26 -4.72
C MET A 1 -16.82 24.63 -3.33
N LYS A 2 -18.01 24.75 -2.72
CA LYS A 2 -18.30 24.05 -1.46
C LYS A 2 -18.61 22.58 -1.78
N GLY A 3 -18.14 21.66 -0.95
CA GLY A 3 -18.41 20.22 -1.08
C GLY A 3 -17.39 19.42 -1.89
N LEU A 4 -16.30 20.01 -2.42
CA LEU A 4 -15.23 19.24 -3.07
C LEU A 4 -14.04 18.93 -2.14
N GLU A 5 -13.96 19.61 -0.99
CA GLU A 5 -12.84 19.52 -0.06
C GLU A 5 -12.69 18.11 0.52
N VAL A 6 -13.82 17.48 0.87
CA VAL A 6 -13.88 16.14 1.47
C VAL A 6 -13.38 15.04 0.52
N PRO A 7 -13.93 14.88 -0.70
CA PRO A 7 -13.46 13.85 -1.61
C PRO A 7 -12.02 14.10 -2.08
N LEU A 8 -11.60 15.36 -2.20
CA LEU A 8 -10.21 15.71 -2.51
C LEU A 8 -9.25 15.30 -1.38
N LEU A 9 -9.61 15.56 -0.13
CA LEU A 9 -8.81 15.15 1.03
C LEU A 9 -8.66 13.62 1.07
N TYR A 10 -9.74 12.86 0.92
CA TYR A 10 -9.65 11.40 0.93
C TYR A 10 -8.90 10.85 -0.28
N THR A 11 -9.08 11.43 -1.46
CA THR A 11 -8.28 11.10 -2.65
C THR A 11 -6.80 11.34 -2.38
N PHE A 12 -6.45 12.48 -1.77
CA PHE A 12 -5.07 12.79 -1.40
C PHE A 12 -4.48 11.77 -0.42
N VAL A 13 -5.23 11.36 0.60
CA VAL A 13 -4.79 10.34 1.58
C VAL A 13 -4.51 9.00 0.89
N ILE A 14 -5.38 8.56 -0.03
CA ILE A 14 -5.17 7.32 -0.79
C ILE A 14 -3.93 7.44 -1.67
N LEU A 15 -3.81 8.53 -2.44
CA LEU A 15 -2.67 8.76 -3.32
C LEU A 15 -1.35 8.86 -2.55
N LEU A 16 -1.36 9.45 -1.35
CA LEU A 16 -0.17 9.52 -0.50
C LEU A 16 0.33 8.12 -0.14
N ASN A 17 -0.56 7.19 0.22
CA ASN A 17 -0.19 5.80 0.50
C ASN A 17 0.42 5.12 -0.74
N VAL A 18 -0.20 5.31 -1.90
CA VAL A 18 0.33 4.78 -3.18
C VAL A 18 1.71 5.36 -3.49
N ILE A 19 1.91 6.66 -3.30
CA ILE A 19 3.20 7.32 -3.53
C ILE A 19 4.27 6.78 -2.58
N LEU A 20 3.96 6.60 -1.30
CA LEU A 20 4.90 6.02 -0.33
C LEU A 20 5.30 4.60 -0.72
N ILE A 21 4.35 3.79 -1.18
CA ILE A 21 4.65 2.45 -1.71
C ILE A 21 5.49 2.53 -2.99
N TRP A 22 5.16 3.45 -3.89
CA TRP A 22 5.93 3.65 -5.13
C TRP A 22 7.38 4.02 -4.84
N ILE A 23 7.64 4.90 -3.86
CA ILE A 23 9.01 5.21 -3.41
C ILE A 23 9.74 3.93 -2.99
N LYS A 24 9.08 3.05 -2.21
CA LYS A 24 9.63 1.75 -1.81
C LYS A 24 9.85 0.77 -2.97
N THR A 25 9.28 0.99 -4.15
CA THR A 25 9.59 0.19 -5.35
C THR A 25 10.87 0.63 -6.06
N THR A 26 11.46 1.76 -5.66
CA THR A 26 12.65 2.30 -6.32
C THR A 26 13.92 1.75 -5.68
N GLU A 27 14.91 1.40 -6.49
CA GLU A 27 16.23 0.99 -6.00
C GLU A 27 16.93 2.12 -5.24
N LEU A 28 16.61 3.38 -5.57
CA LEU A 28 17.12 4.56 -4.88
C LEU A 28 16.69 4.57 -3.40
N PHE A 29 15.45 4.14 -3.10
CA PHE A 29 15.00 4.02 -1.72
C PHE A 29 15.90 3.07 -0.95
N TYR A 30 16.18 1.88 -1.48
CA TYR A 30 17.05 0.88 -0.84
C TYR A 30 18.50 1.35 -0.72
N TYR A 31 19.03 2.04 -1.74
CA TYR A 31 20.37 2.60 -1.67
C TYR A 31 20.58 3.49 -0.43
N PHE A 32 19.58 4.32 -0.08
CA PHE A 32 19.64 5.13 1.13
C PHE A 32 19.18 4.38 2.38
N HIS A 33 18.07 3.64 2.30
CA HIS A 33 17.46 2.94 3.43
C HIS A 33 18.42 1.91 4.02
N ASP A 34 19.04 1.08 3.18
CA ASP A 34 19.93 0.00 3.62
C ASP A 34 21.26 0.52 4.17
N TRP A 35 21.63 1.76 3.81
CA TRP A 35 22.78 2.43 4.40
C TRP A 35 22.50 2.87 5.85
N PHE A 36 21.26 3.25 6.17
CA PHE A 36 20.87 3.68 7.53
C PHE A 36 20.29 2.56 8.39
N ASP A 37 19.77 1.49 7.78
CA ASP A 37 19.10 0.39 8.47
C ASP A 37 19.66 -0.99 8.07
N ALA A 38 20.99 -1.08 8.09
CA ALA A 38 21.72 -2.29 7.71
C ALA A 38 21.40 -3.50 8.60
N GLU A 39 20.88 -3.28 9.82
CA GLU A 39 20.49 -4.34 10.76
C GLU A 39 19.22 -5.08 10.31
N ASN A 40 18.36 -4.43 9.50
CA ASN A 40 17.14 -5.02 8.95
C ASN A 40 17.35 -5.69 7.57
N LEU A 41 18.55 -5.60 7.00
CA LEU A 41 18.90 -6.31 5.76
C LEU A 41 18.74 -7.82 5.94
N GLY A 42 17.79 -8.41 5.20
CA GLY A 42 17.51 -9.84 5.31
C GLY A 42 16.67 -10.25 6.54
N GLY A 43 16.08 -9.27 7.24
CA GLY A 43 15.07 -9.53 8.27
C GLY A 43 13.84 -10.27 7.72
N PRO A 44 13.04 -10.93 8.57
CA PRO A 44 11.85 -11.68 8.16
C PRO A 44 10.76 -10.78 7.56
N ASP A 45 10.80 -9.48 7.84
CA ASP A 45 9.84 -8.49 7.35
C ASP A 45 10.45 -7.58 6.26
N TYR A 46 11.69 -7.89 5.82
CA TYR A 46 12.36 -7.17 4.74
C TYR A 46 11.82 -7.63 3.39
N MET A 47 11.09 -6.73 2.74
CA MET A 47 10.63 -6.86 1.35
C MET A 47 11.60 -6.15 0.42
N ASP A 48 11.88 -6.71 -0.75
CA ASP A 48 12.67 -6.06 -1.78
C ASP A 48 11.81 -5.20 -2.73
N SER A 49 12.46 -4.50 -3.66
CA SER A 49 11.77 -3.62 -4.60
C SER A 49 10.78 -4.34 -5.51
N GLU A 50 10.99 -5.63 -5.83
CA GLU A 50 10.09 -6.41 -6.68
C GLU A 50 8.82 -6.78 -5.92
N ASN A 51 8.94 -7.19 -4.66
CA ASN A 51 7.78 -7.45 -3.79
C ASN A 51 6.95 -6.17 -3.60
N TRP A 52 7.60 -5.02 -3.39
CA TRP A 52 6.86 -3.75 -3.32
C TRP A 52 6.19 -3.38 -4.64
N ARG A 53 6.71 -3.78 -5.81
CA ARG A 53 6.02 -3.59 -7.10
C ARG A 53 4.73 -4.41 -7.17
N ALA A 54 4.72 -5.62 -6.60
CA ALA A 54 3.49 -6.41 -6.48
C ALA A 54 2.46 -5.69 -5.59
N VAL A 55 2.89 -5.20 -4.42
CA VAL A 55 2.05 -4.38 -3.53
C VAL A 55 1.56 -3.11 -4.23
N LEU A 56 2.41 -2.41 -4.97
CA LEU A 56 2.05 -1.19 -5.71
C LEU A 56 0.93 -1.44 -6.73
N ARG A 57 1.02 -2.55 -7.49
CA ARG A 57 -0.03 -2.92 -8.45
C ARG A 57 -1.36 -3.15 -7.74
N GLY A 58 -1.35 -3.85 -6.61
CA GLY A 58 -2.53 -4.03 -5.77
C GLY A 58 -3.08 -2.74 -5.20
N ALA A 59 -2.20 -1.89 -4.66
CA ALA A 59 -2.55 -0.59 -4.10
C ALA A 59 -3.23 0.31 -5.14
N LEU A 60 -2.76 0.29 -6.39
CA LEU A 60 -3.36 1.02 -7.52
C LEU A 60 -4.72 0.42 -7.92
N LEU A 61 -4.81 -0.91 -8.02
CA LEU A 61 -6.06 -1.60 -8.33
C LEU A 61 -7.15 -1.33 -7.28
N LEU A 62 -6.78 -1.18 -6.01
CA LEU A 62 -7.69 -0.82 -4.92
C LEU A 62 -7.98 0.69 -4.88
N ALA A 63 -7.02 1.54 -5.22
CA ALA A 63 -7.15 2.99 -5.13
C ALA A 63 -8.19 3.54 -6.11
N VAL A 64 -8.21 3.05 -7.35
CA VAL A 64 -9.16 3.50 -8.38
C VAL A 64 -10.62 3.32 -7.96
N PRO A 65 -11.10 2.12 -7.58
CA PRO A 65 -12.48 1.94 -7.14
C PRO A 65 -12.76 2.67 -5.82
N ALA A 66 -11.82 2.72 -4.88
CA ALA A 66 -12.00 3.45 -3.62
C ALA A 66 -12.23 4.95 -3.86
N ILE A 67 -11.39 5.58 -4.69
CA ILE A 67 -11.55 6.98 -5.08
C ILE A 67 -12.89 7.16 -5.79
N LEU A 68 -13.23 6.31 -6.76
CA LEU A 68 -14.51 6.41 -7.46
C LEU A 68 -15.71 6.41 -6.50
N VAL A 69 -15.73 5.48 -5.53
CA VAL A 69 -16.82 5.38 -4.53
C VAL A 69 -16.88 6.63 -3.64
N ILE A 70 -15.73 7.14 -3.20
CA ILE A 70 -15.66 8.39 -2.42
C ILE A 70 -16.31 9.55 -3.19
N TRP A 71 -15.97 9.69 -4.48
CA TRP A 71 -16.54 10.73 -5.33
C TRP A 71 -18.05 10.52 -5.55
N LEU A 72 -18.51 9.28 -5.70
CA LEU A 72 -19.94 8.97 -5.81
C LEU A 72 -20.71 9.33 -4.54
N PHE A 73 -20.18 9.03 -3.35
CA PHE A 73 -20.82 9.39 -2.08
C PHE A 73 -20.99 10.90 -1.92
N ASN A 74 -20.03 11.68 -2.41
CA ASN A 74 -20.10 13.14 -2.38
C ASN A 74 -21.23 13.72 -3.25
N PHE A 75 -21.77 12.97 -4.23
CA PHE A 75 -22.93 13.40 -5.01
C PHE A 75 -24.27 13.06 -4.35
N VAL A 76 -24.29 12.19 -3.33
CA VAL A 76 -25.52 11.75 -2.69
C VAL A 76 -25.96 12.74 -1.62
N ASP A 77 -25.08 12.99 -0.64
CA ASP A 77 -25.35 13.86 0.51
C ASP A 77 -24.02 14.18 1.23
N ASP A 78 -23.93 15.36 1.85
CA ASP A 78 -22.71 15.81 2.54
C ASP A 78 -22.31 14.88 3.71
N VAL A 79 -23.29 14.40 4.49
CA VAL A 79 -23.02 13.50 5.64
C VAL A 79 -22.54 12.14 5.14
N ILE A 80 -23.16 11.62 4.06
CA ILE A 80 -22.75 10.37 3.42
C ILE A 80 -21.35 10.51 2.80
N GLY A 81 -21.04 11.65 2.17
CA GLY A 81 -19.71 11.95 1.64
C GLY A 81 -18.62 11.90 2.71
N ILE A 82 -18.88 12.49 3.88
CA ILE A 82 -17.93 12.48 5.01
C ILE A 82 -17.82 11.08 5.63
N VAL A 83 -18.92 10.51 6.12
CA VAL A 83 -18.89 9.26 6.89
C VAL A 83 -18.57 8.07 5.99
N GLY A 84 -19.21 8.01 4.82
CA GLY A 84 -18.96 6.97 3.82
C GLY A 84 -17.55 7.07 3.25
N GLY A 85 -17.08 8.27 2.94
CA GLY A 85 -15.71 8.49 2.46
C GLY A 85 -14.66 8.05 3.48
N PHE A 86 -14.83 8.39 4.76
CA PHE A 86 -13.98 7.90 5.84
C PHE A 86 -13.97 6.36 5.91
N GLY A 87 -15.14 5.72 5.86
CA GLY A 87 -15.25 4.26 5.86
C GLY A 87 -14.51 3.60 4.70
N VAL A 88 -14.57 4.18 3.50
CA VAL A 88 -13.84 3.70 2.32
C VAL A 88 -12.33 3.83 2.50
N VAL A 89 -11.85 4.94 3.07
CA VAL A 89 -10.42 5.13 3.36
C VAL A 89 -9.92 4.09 4.38
N VAL A 90 -10.67 3.85 5.45
CA VAL A 90 -10.32 2.83 6.45
C VAL A 90 -10.27 1.44 5.80
N LEU A 91 -11.28 1.09 5.00
CA LEU A 91 -11.29 -0.19 4.30
C LEU A 91 -10.11 -0.34 3.34
N TYR A 92 -9.77 0.72 2.61
CA TYR A 92 -8.59 0.74 1.74
C TYR A 92 -7.30 0.46 2.52
N GLN A 93 -7.11 1.12 3.66
CA GLN A 93 -5.93 0.90 4.51
C GLN A 93 -5.86 -0.54 5.03
N LEU A 94 -6.97 -1.08 5.53
CA LEU A 94 -7.02 -2.46 6.01
C LEU A 94 -6.67 -3.49 4.92
N LEU A 95 -7.19 -3.29 3.70
CA LEU A 95 -6.87 -4.16 2.57
C LEU A 95 -5.40 -4.02 2.15
N LEU A 96 -4.86 -2.80 2.19
CA LEU A 96 -3.46 -2.55 1.87
C LEU A 96 -2.52 -3.22 2.87
N ASP A 97 -2.81 -3.09 4.17
CA ASP A 97 -2.04 -3.74 5.23
C ASP A 97 -2.12 -5.27 5.13
N ALA A 98 -3.29 -5.81 4.79
CA ALA A 98 -3.46 -7.24 4.54
C ALA A 98 -2.61 -7.71 3.35
N MET A 99 -2.54 -6.94 2.26
CA MET A 99 -1.68 -7.25 1.12
C MET A 99 -0.19 -7.23 1.48
N VAL A 100 0.25 -6.22 2.22
CA VAL A 100 1.64 -6.15 2.70
C VAL A 100 1.96 -7.35 3.60
N SER A 101 1.05 -7.69 4.53
CA SER A 101 1.22 -8.84 5.41
C SER A 101 1.27 -10.17 4.66
N ASP A 102 0.48 -10.34 3.61
CA ASP A 102 0.47 -11.56 2.81
C ASP A 102 1.77 -11.72 2.01
N GLU A 103 2.29 -10.63 1.44
CA GLU A 103 3.56 -10.65 0.71
C GLU A 103 4.75 -10.93 1.65
N ILE A 104 4.75 -10.36 2.86
CA ILE A 104 5.75 -10.67 3.91
C ILE A 104 5.67 -12.15 4.31
N GLU A 105 4.48 -12.67 4.55
CA GLU A 105 4.31 -14.08 4.94
C GLU A 105 4.71 -15.03 3.82
N LYS A 106 4.43 -14.68 2.56
CA LYS A 106 4.90 -15.42 1.38
C LYS A 106 6.42 -15.45 1.32
N LEU A 107 7.10 -14.32 1.49
CA LEU A 107 8.57 -14.25 1.56
C LEU A 107 9.12 -15.09 2.72
N ARG A 108 8.47 -15.03 3.89
CA ARG A 108 8.87 -15.83 5.05
C ARG A 108 8.76 -17.33 4.76
N ARG A 109 7.71 -17.77 4.06
CA ARG A 109 7.55 -19.18 3.63
C ARG A 109 8.61 -19.56 2.61
N GLU A 110 8.84 -18.75 1.59
CA GLU A 110 9.86 -19.01 0.57
C GLU A 110 11.27 -19.10 1.19
N ARG A 111 11.60 -18.28 2.20
CA ARG A 111 12.86 -18.40 2.95
C ARG A 111 12.92 -19.64 3.85
N LYS A 112 11.82 -20.01 4.53
CA LYS A 112 11.76 -21.23 5.36
C LYS A 112 11.83 -22.51 4.53
N ASP A 113 11.19 -22.51 3.37
CA ASP A 113 11.22 -23.61 2.40
C ASP A 113 12.49 -23.57 1.50
N GLY A 114 13.29 -22.51 1.63
CA GLY A 114 14.58 -22.29 0.95
C GLY A 114 15.70 -23.29 1.28
N TRP A 115 15.45 -24.28 2.15
CA TRP A 115 16.30 -25.48 2.28
C TRP A 115 16.10 -26.49 1.13
N ARG A 116 15.43 -26.09 0.03
CA ARG A 116 15.27 -26.92 -1.19
C ARG A 116 16.00 -26.42 -2.44
N TYR A 117 16.89 -25.44 -2.33
CA TYR A 117 17.94 -25.23 -3.33
C TYR A 117 19.27 -25.71 -2.77
N GLY A 118 19.42 -27.04 -2.82
CA GLY A 118 20.72 -27.68 -2.66
C GLY A 118 21.66 -27.18 -3.75
N TRP A 119 22.82 -26.70 -3.32
CA TRP A 119 24.13 -26.93 -3.93
C TRP A 119 24.08 -27.83 -5.17
N TYR A 120 24.26 -27.22 -6.36
CA TYR A 120 25.16 -27.69 -7.42
C TYR A 120 25.51 -26.49 -8.32
#